data_AF-A0A940UCK5-F1
#
_entry.id   AF-A0A940UCK5-F1
#
_cell.length_a   1.000
_cell.length_b   1.000
_cell.length_c   1.000
_cell.angle_alpha   90.00
_cell.angle_beta   90.00
_cell.angle_gamma   90.00
#
_symmetry.space_group_name_H-M   'P 1'
#
loop_
_entity.id
_entity.type
_entity.pdbx_description
1 polymer ?
#
loop_
_entity_poly.entity_id
_entity_poly.type
_entity_poly.pdbx_seq_one_letter_code
_entity_poly.pdbx_strand_id
1 'polypeptide(L)'
;MKSPNPARTHAQRFTLCLVFSLVLLCPAAAAGMETESVEAEGSATIHNSNLAQAREQAISLALRGALEKVLSAAVSPQILAARKSVITDKIYPVTERYILNYRIVREAEQDGAYAVRIAATVDAGSLKGDLRSLGVLGGQGEERTGPGTSITLIVRGTLASHHDFLAFREMLAGMPPIRGVVPRFLSQDRFEMGLESAENPQGVARELSKRRFKGAPIRVFRVEAASIEITIQNQGVSRE
;
A
#
# COMPACT_ATOMS: atom_id res chain seq x y z
N MET A 1 18.31 -53.75 59.32
CA MET A 1 19.55 -54.19 58.66
C MET A 1 19.43 -53.87 57.17
N LYS A 2 20.42 -53.13 56.66
CA LYS A 2 20.74 -52.75 55.26
C LYS A 2 19.93 -53.43 54.13
N SER A 3 19.35 -52.62 53.25
CA SER A 3 19.28 -52.96 51.82
C SER A 3 19.50 -51.69 50.96
N PRO A 4 20.37 -51.79 49.93
CA PRO A 4 20.69 -50.70 49.01
C PRO A 4 19.86 -50.77 47.71
N ASN A 5 19.81 -49.63 47.00
CA ASN A 5 19.45 -49.42 45.59
C ASN A 5 20.43 -50.20 44.65
N PRO A 6 20.11 -50.60 43.39
CA PRO A 6 19.99 -49.66 42.26
C PRO A 6 19.10 -50.04 41.03
N ALA A 7 18.85 -49.00 40.21
CA ALA A 7 18.85 -48.98 38.73
C ALA A 7 17.58 -49.32 37.90
N ARG A 8 16.94 -48.24 37.43
CA ARG A 8 16.70 -47.83 36.02
C ARG A 8 16.39 -48.92 34.96
N THR A 9 15.18 -48.86 34.38
CA THR A 9 14.98 -48.77 32.90
C THR A 9 13.52 -48.41 32.55
N HIS A 10 13.27 -47.13 32.22
CA HIS A 10 12.02 -46.63 31.63
C HIS A 10 12.37 -46.05 30.25
N ALA A 11 12.52 -46.90 29.25
CA ALA A 11 12.66 -46.49 27.86
C ALA A 11 12.04 -47.60 27.01
N GLN A 12 11.07 -47.24 26.15
CA GLN A 12 10.56 -48.01 24.99
C GLN A 12 9.02 -48.15 24.86
N ARG A 13 8.19 -47.41 25.61
CA ARG A 13 6.73 -47.44 25.38
C ARG A 13 6.06 -46.09 25.06
N PHE A 14 6.83 -45.06 24.73
CA PHE A 14 6.30 -43.69 24.49
C PHE A 14 6.46 -43.18 23.06
N THR A 15 6.77 -44.05 22.09
CA THR A 15 7.21 -43.62 20.75
C THR A 15 6.11 -43.71 19.67
N LEU A 16 4.91 -44.19 19.97
CA LEU A 16 3.88 -44.43 18.93
C LEU A 16 2.49 -43.83 19.23
N CYS A 17 2.44 -42.63 19.84
CA CYS A 17 1.19 -41.84 19.89
C CYS A 17 1.41 -40.34 19.62
N LEU A 18 2.65 -39.87 19.46
CA LEU A 18 2.97 -38.43 19.35
C LEU A 18 3.00 -37.89 17.91
N VAL A 19 2.72 -38.73 16.90
CA VAL A 19 2.89 -38.35 15.47
C VAL A 19 1.55 -38.08 14.77
N PHE A 20 0.41 -38.34 15.41
CA PHE A 20 -0.92 -38.16 14.78
C PHE A 20 -1.72 -36.96 15.30
N SER A 21 -1.16 -36.18 16.22
CA SER A 21 -1.84 -35.03 16.85
C SER A 21 -1.22 -33.67 16.52
N LEU A 22 -0.42 -33.57 15.44
CA LEU A 22 0.29 -32.32 15.07
C LEU A 22 -0.02 -31.79 13.66
N VAL A 23 -0.98 -32.36 12.92
CA VAL A 23 -1.25 -31.93 11.51
C VAL A 23 -2.65 -31.38 11.34
N LEU A 24 -3.12 -30.51 12.24
CA LEU A 24 -4.35 -29.73 12.02
C LEU A 24 -4.37 -28.39 12.75
N LEU A 25 -3.19 -27.77 12.95
CA LEU A 25 -3.12 -26.35 13.25
C LEU A 25 -3.03 -25.58 11.92
N CYS A 26 -4.14 -25.51 11.21
CA CYS A 26 -4.32 -24.57 10.12
C CYS A 26 -4.50 -23.20 10.79
N PRO A 27 -3.55 -22.24 10.69
CA PRO A 27 -3.92 -20.87 10.96
C PRO A 27 -4.86 -20.51 9.80
N ALA A 28 -6.17 -20.55 10.08
CA ALA A 28 -7.09 -19.78 9.27
C ALA A 28 -6.56 -18.35 9.32
N ALA A 29 -5.96 -17.91 8.21
CA ALA A 29 -5.70 -16.51 7.98
C ALA A 29 -7.07 -15.85 8.00
N ALA A 30 -7.51 -15.41 9.18
CA ALA A 30 -8.55 -14.42 9.28
C ALA A 30 -8.07 -13.28 8.38
N ALA A 31 -8.82 -12.99 7.33
CA ALA A 31 -8.67 -11.73 6.62
C ALA A 31 -8.84 -10.64 7.69
N GLY A 32 -7.71 -10.15 8.18
CA GLY A 32 -7.69 -9.22 9.30
C GLY A 32 -8.41 -7.97 8.83
N MET A 33 -9.48 -7.59 9.53
CA MET A 33 -10.01 -6.24 9.40
C MET A 33 -8.84 -5.29 9.74
N GLU A 34 -8.38 -4.56 8.73
CA GLU A 34 -7.30 -3.61 8.90
C GLU A 34 -7.86 -2.42 9.69
N THR A 35 -7.57 -2.42 10.99
CA THR A 35 -8.03 -1.40 11.92
C THR A 35 -6.86 -0.65 12.50
N GLU A 36 -7.01 0.65 12.66
CA GLU A 36 -6.00 1.51 13.27
C GLU A 36 -6.60 2.20 14.50
N SER A 37 -5.90 2.09 15.63
CA SER A 37 -6.27 2.81 16.86
C SER A 37 -5.45 4.10 16.95
N VAL A 38 -6.15 5.23 17.05
CA VAL A 38 -5.53 6.56 17.12
C VAL A 38 -6.16 7.40 18.20
N GLU A 39 -5.35 8.25 18.85
CA GLU A 39 -5.86 9.30 19.71
C GLU A 39 -6.00 10.60 18.92
N ALA A 40 -7.08 11.35 19.16
CA ALA A 40 -7.33 12.62 18.50
C ALA A 40 -8.03 13.61 19.43
N GLU A 41 -7.90 14.89 19.10
CA GLU A 41 -8.45 16.00 19.87
C GLU A 41 -9.40 16.82 19.02
N GLY A 42 -10.44 17.33 19.65
CA GLY A 42 -11.38 18.27 19.07
C GLY A 42 -11.77 19.32 20.10
N SER A 43 -11.99 20.55 19.65
CA SER A 43 -12.38 21.66 20.50
C SER A 43 -13.43 22.51 19.79
N ALA A 44 -14.49 22.90 20.51
CA ALA A 44 -15.55 23.74 19.98
C ALA A 44 -15.94 24.83 20.98
N THR A 45 -16.17 26.04 20.47
CA THR A 45 -16.55 27.20 21.27
C THR A 45 -17.94 27.02 21.90
N ILE A 46 -18.08 27.44 23.15
CA ILE A 46 -19.39 27.44 23.82
C ILE A 46 -20.16 28.69 23.39
N HIS A 47 -21.25 28.49 22.67
CA HIS A 47 -22.16 29.56 22.26
C HIS A 47 -23.42 29.58 23.13
N ASN A 48 -23.81 30.76 23.62
CA ASN A 48 -25.02 30.96 24.42
C ASN A 48 -25.14 30.01 25.63
N SER A 49 -24.00 29.69 26.27
CA SER A 49 -23.91 28.71 27.37
C SER A 49 -24.41 27.30 27.02
N ASN A 50 -24.48 26.95 25.73
CA ASN A 50 -24.90 25.63 25.27
C ASN A 50 -23.72 24.66 25.27
N LEU A 51 -23.39 24.15 26.45
CA LEU A 51 -22.29 23.19 26.64
C LEU A 51 -22.55 21.87 25.91
N ALA A 52 -23.81 21.41 25.85
CA ALA A 52 -24.16 20.17 25.18
C ALA A 52 -23.82 20.21 23.67
N GLN A 53 -24.15 21.32 23.01
CA GLN A 53 -23.80 21.52 21.60
C GLN A 53 -22.28 21.61 21.39
N ALA A 54 -21.58 22.35 22.25
CA ALA A 54 -20.12 22.47 22.16
C ALA A 54 -19.44 21.11 22.35
N ARG A 55 -19.93 20.30 23.30
CA ARG A 55 -19.45 18.93 23.52
C ARG A 55 -19.64 18.03 22.30
N GLU A 56 -20.83 18.04 21.71
CA GLU A 56 -21.11 17.24 20.51
C GLU A 56 -20.22 17.66 19.33
N GLN A 57 -20.06 18.97 19.13
CA GLN A 57 -19.17 19.51 18.10
C GLN A 57 -17.70 19.14 18.35
N ALA A 58 -17.24 19.22 19.59
CA ALA A 58 -15.87 18.83 19.96
C ALA A 58 -15.63 17.33 19.69
N ILE A 59 -16.60 16.46 19.99
CA ILE A 59 -16.52 15.03 19.68
C ILE A 59 -16.47 14.82 18.17
N SER A 60 -17.34 15.46 17.40
CA SER A 60 -17.34 15.37 15.93
C SER A 60 -15.99 15.79 15.32
N LEU A 61 -15.40 16.89 15.82
CA LEU A 61 -14.08 17.35 15.42
C LEU A 61 -12.98 16.37 15.80
N ALA A 62 -13.05 15.76 17.00
CA ALA A 62 -12.09 14.75 17.44
C ALA A 62 -12.16 13.48 16.56
N LEU A 63 -13.35 13.02 16.20
CA LEU A 63 -13.56 11.89 15.30
C LEU A 63 -13.01 12.16 13.90
N ARG A 64 -13.25 13.36 13.38
CA ARG A 64 -12.65 13.78 12.12
C ARG A 64 -11.13 13.84 12.22
N GLY A 65 -10.58 14.36 13.31
CA GLY A 65 -9.13 14.37 13.55
C GLY A 65 -8.53 12.97 13.62
N ALA A 66 -9.24 11.99 14.18
CA ALA A 66 -8.83 10.59 14.16
C ALA A 66 -8.77 10.04 12.72
N LEU A 67 -9.80 10.29 11.92
CA LEU A 67 -9.83 9.90 10.51
C LEU A 67 -8.70 10.56 9.71
N GLU A 68 -8.44 11.84 9.94
CA GLU A 68 -7.37 12.59 9.28
C GLU A 68 -5.98 12.04 9.60
N LYS A 69 -5.75 11.53 10.83
CA LYS A 69 -4.48 10.87 11.20
C LYS A 69 -4.26 9.59 10.41
N VAL A 70 -5.29 8.74 10.31
CA VAL A 70 -5.22 7.49 9.52
C VAL A 70 -5.07 7.81 8.03
N LEU A 71 -5.78 8.83 7.54
CA LEU A 71 -5.67 9.30 6.17
C LEU A 71 -4.26 9.80 5.83
N SER A 72 -3.63 10.54 6.76
CA SER A 72 -2.27 11.07 6.61
C SER A 72 -1.20 9.97 6.68
N ALA A 73 -1.48 8.86 7.37
CA ALA A 73 -0.62 7.68 7.36
C ALA A 73 -0.73 6.90 6.04
N ALA A 74 -1.91 6.90 5.41
CA ALA A 74 -2.17 6.16 4.18
C ALA A 74 -1.81 6.91 2.88
N VAL A 75 -1.88 8.24 2.88
CA VAL A 75 -1.79 9.07 1.66
C VAL A 75 -0.71 10.15 1.82
N SER A 76 0.09 10.38 0.78
CA SER A 76 1.11 11.44 0.82
C SER A 76 0.48 12.84 0.86
N PRO A 77 1.14 13.83 1.50
CA PRO A 77 0.63 15.20 1.59
C PRO A 77 0.33 15.84 0.22
N GLN A 78 1.11 15.50 -0.81
CA GLN A 78 0.92 16.01 -2.17
C GLN A 78 -0.40 15.50 -2.78
N ILE A 79 -0.73 14.23 -2.57
CA ILE A 79 -1.98 13.63 -3.05
C ILE A 79 -3.17 14.19 -2.27
N LEU A 80 -3.04 14.35 -0.94
CA LEU A 80 -4.07 14.96 -0.11
C LEU A 80 -4.40 16.39 -0.57
N ALA A 81 -3.38 17.19 -0.88
CA ALA A 81 -3.56 18.53 -1.43
C ALA A 81 -4.24 18.49 -2.80
N ALA A 82 -3.78 17.60 -3.70
CA ALA A 82 -4.33 17.46 -5.05
C ALA A 82 -5.77 16.94 -5.08
N ARG A 83 -6.18 16.14 -4.08
CA ARG A 83 -7.50 15.50 -3.99
C ARG A 83 -8.38 16.07 -2.89
N LYS A 84 -8.04 17.25 -2.35
CA LYS A 84 -8.75 17.88 -1.23
C LYS A 84 -10.26 17.99 -1.44
N SER A 85 -10.72 18.37 -2.63
CA SER A 85 -12.16 18.49 -2.91
C SER A 85 -12.87 17.14 -2.77
N VAL A 86 -12.31 16.07 -3.34
CA VAL A 86 -12.91 14.72 -3.25
C VAL A 86 -12.99 14.26 -1.80
N ILE A 87 -11.94 14.48 -1.01
CA ILE A 87 -11.92 14.11 0.41
C ILE A 87 -12.97 14.90 1.19
N THR A 88 -13.04 16.20 0.95
CA THR A 88 -13.99 17.10 1.62
C THR A 88 -15.44 16.74 1.29
N ASP A 89 -15.72 16.36 0.05
CA ASP A 89 -17.09 16.12 -0.43
C ASP A 89 -17.57 14.67 -0.22
N LYS A 90 -16.65 13.71 -0.14
CA LYS A 90 -16.98 12.27 -0.13
C LYS A 90 -16.56 11.52 1.12
N ILE A 91 -15.50 11.96 1.81
CA ILE A 91 -14.97 11.25 2.98
C ILE A 91 -15.44 11.89 4.28
N TYR A 92 -15.24 13.20 4.46
CA TYR A 92 -15.61 13.88 5.71
C TYR A 92 -17.10 13.84 6.06
N PRO A 93 -18.06 13.91 5.13
CA PRO A 93 -19.48 13.84 5.46
C PRO A 93 -19.91 12.49 6.05
N VAL A 94 -19.13 11.44 5.82
CA VAL A 94 -19.41 10.07 6.28
C VAL A 94 -18.34 9.57 7.26
N THR A 95 -17.68 10.48 7.97
CA THR A 95 -16.60 10.17 8.93
C THR A 95 -16.97 9.02 9.88
N GLU A 96 -18.18 9.08 10.45
CA GLU A 96 -18.68 8.09 11.41
C GLU A 96 -18.73 6.66 10.86
N ARG A 97 -18.92 6.48 9.54
CA ARG A 97 -18.92 5.16 8.89
C ARG A 97 -17.57 4.45 9.06
N TYR A 98 -16.48 5.20 9.14
CA TYR A 98 -15.14 4.64 9.29
C TYR A 98 -14.74 4.45 10.75
N ILE A 99 -15.52 4.95 11.71
CA ILE A 99 -15.23 4.81 13.14
C ILE A 99 -15.96 3.58 13.66
N LEU A 100 -15.19 2.54 14.03
CA LEU A 100 -15.75 1.31 14.60
C LEU A 100 -16.18 1.52 16.06
N ASN A 101 -15.37 2.25 16.82
CA ASN A 101 -15.68 2.65 18.19
C ASN A 101 -14.78 3.81 18.61
N TYR A 102 -15.19 4.53 19.65
CA TYR A 102 -14.33 5.48 20.33
C TYR A 102 -14.63 5.52 21.82
N ARG A 103 -13.67 6.00 22.61
CA ARG A 103 -13.86 6.36 24.01
C ARG A 103 -13.28 7.74 24.27
N ILE A 104 -13.93 8.50 25.14
CA ILE A 104 -13.39 9.76 25.64
C ILE A 104 -12.31 9.44 26.68
N VAL A 105 -11.09 9.93 26.44
CA VAL A 105 -9.94 9.78 27.34
C VAL A 105 -9.81 10.99 28.24
N ARG A 106 -10.19 12.16 27.73
CA ARG A 106 -10.20 13.42 28.48
C ARG A 106 -11.25 14.35 27.90
N GLU A 107 -11.96 15.06 28.76
CA GLU A 107 -12.79 16.20 28.39
C GLU A 107 -12.60 17.32 29.41
N ALA A 108 -12.61 18.56 28.95
CA ALA A 108 -12.46 19.74 29.80
C ALA A 108 -13.12 20.95 29.16
N GLU A 109 -13.69 21.81 30.00
CA GLU A 109 -13.99 23.19 29.62
C GLU A 109 -12.75 24.04 29.85
N GLN A 110 -12.27 24.71 28.80
CA GLN A 110 -11.09 25.56 28.88
C GLN A 110 -11.26 26.76 27.95
N ASP A 111 -10.98 27.96 28.47
CA ASP A 111 -10.91 29.21 27.68
C ASP A 111 -12.19 29.50 26.86
N GLY A 112 -13.37 29.17 27.39
CA GLY A 112 -14.66 29.37 26.71
C GLY A 112 -14.95 28.35 25.60
N ALA A 113 -14.17 27.28 25.51
CA ALA A 113 -14.36 26.16 24.60
C ALA A 113 -14.47 24.84 25.37
N TYR A 114 -15.12 23.87 24.74
CA TYR A 114 -15.17 22.50 25.22
C TYR A 114 -14.17 21.66 24.43
N ALA A 115 -13.16 21.10 25.11
CA ALA A 115 -12.11 20.31 24.50
C ALA A 115 -12.27 18.83 24.88
N VAL A 116 -12.12 17.95 23.90
CA VAL A 116 -12.25 16.49 24.05
C VAL A 116 -11.05 15.82 23.41
N ARG A 117 -10.45 14.86 24.12
CA ARG A 117 -9.51 13.88 23.58
C ARG A 117 -10.18 12.51 23.57
N ILE A 118 -10.17 11.85 22.42
CA ILE A 118 -10.71 10.50 22.23
C ILE A 118 -9.60 9.53 21.85
N ALA A 119 -9.83 8.25 22.16
CA ALA A 119 -9.16 7.13 21.51
C ALA A 119 -10.20 6.44 20.61
N ALA A 120 -9.95 6.43 19.30
CA ALA A 120 -10.85 5.87 18.30
C ALA A 120 -10.20 4.70 17.58
N THR A 121 -11.01 3.70 17.25
CA THR A 121 -10.64 2.61 16.35
C THR A 121 -11.28 2.88 15.00
N VAL A 122 -10.44 3.03 13.97
CA VAL A 122 -10.85 3.34 12.61
C VAL A 122 -10.73 2.08 11.75
N ASP A 123 -11.74 1.83 10.90
CA ASP A 123 -11.66 0.84 9.83
C ASP A 123 -10.81 1.38 8.69
N ALA A 124 -9.50 1.20 8.82
CA ALA A 124 -8.52 1.64 7.83
C ALA A 124 -8.70 0.87 6.50
N GLY A 125 -9.15 -0.38 6.54
CA GLY A 125 -9.44 -1.19 5.36
C GLY A 125 -10.55 -0.58 4.49
N SER A 126 -11.71 -0.31 5.09
CA SER A 126 -12.83 0.33 4.39
C SER A 126 -12.48 1.73 3.89
N LEU A 127 -11.75 2.52 4.69
CA LEU A 127 -11.27 3.84 4.28
C LEU A 127 -10.34 3.74 3.07
N LYS A 128 -9.36 2.84 3.08
CA LYS A 128 -8.44 2.62 1.94
C LYS A 128 -9.19 2.14 0.70
N GLY A 129 -10.19 1.28 0.87
CA GLY A 129 -11.07 0.82 -0.21
C GLY A 129 -11.82 1.98 -0.87
N ASP A 130 -12.45 2.84 -0.08
CA ASP A 130 -13.17 4.01 -0.59
C ASP A 130 -12.23 5.05 -1.21
N LEU A 131 -11.06 5.29 -0.62
CA LEU A 131 -10.04 6.17 -1.22
C LEU A 131 -9.53 5.64 -2.56
N ARG A 132 -9.49 4.32 -2.75
CA ARG A 132 -9.12 3.70 -4.02
C ARG A 132 -10.23 3.84 -5.05
N SER A 133 -11.48 3.57 -4.68
CA SER A 133 -12.64 3.72 -5.58
C SER A 133 -12.85 5.18 -6.02
N LEU A 134 -12.48 6.14 -5.17
CA LEU A 134 -12.48 7.57 -5.45
C LEU A 134 -11.22 8.07 -6.20
N GLY A 135 -10.27 7.20 -6.51
CA GLY A 135 -9.04 7.56 -7.24
C GLY A 135 -8.08 8.47 -6.47
N VAL A 136 -8.18 8.48 -5.12
CA VAL A 136 -7.27 9.22 -4.22
C VAL A 136 -5.99 8.41 -4.02
N LEU A 137 -6.12 7.12 -3.69
CA LEU A 137 -4.99 6.19 -3.64
C LEU A 137 -4.70 5.69 -5.05
N GLY A 138 -3.87 6.42 -5.78
CA GLY A 138 -3.42 6.06 -7.12
C GLY A 138 -2.48 4.85 -7.09
N GLY A 139 -3.06 3.66 -7.22
CA GLY A 139 -2.34 2.39 -7.40
C GLY A 139 -3.30 1.28 -7.77
N GLN A 140 -3.59 1.15 -9.07
CA GLN A 140 -3.91 -0.09 -9.81
C GLN A 140 -4.71 -1.17 -9.04
N GLY A 141 -6.00 -1.32 -9.37
CA GLY A 141 -6.89 -2.38 -8.89
C GLY A 141 -8.23 -1.75 -8.49
N GLU A 142 -9.32 -1.86 -9.24
CA GLU A 142 -9.87 -3.08 -9.81
C GLU A 142 -10.66 -2.81 -11.11
N GLU A 143 -10.55 -3.80 -12.00
CA GLU A 143 -11.63 -4.29 -12.87
C GLU A 143 -12.12 -3.44 -14.05
N ARG A 144 -11.29 -3.43 -15.11
CA ARG A 144 -11.75 -3.84 -16.45
C ARG A 144 -10.75 -4.82 -17.09
N THR A 145 -11.06 -6.11 -16.94
CA THR A 145 -10.62 -7.26 -17.77
C THR A 145 -9.22 -7.87 -17.54
N GLY A 146 -9.17 -8.89 -16.66
CA GLY A 146 -8.22 -10.01 -16.69
C GLY A 146 -6.98 -9.88 -15.78
N PRO A 147 -6.41 -11.01 -15.29
CA PRO A 147 -5.21 -11.01 -14.45
C PRO A 147 -4.04 -10.41 -15.21
N GLY A 148 -3.77 -9.13 -14.99
CA GLY A 148 -2.60 -8.47 -15.53
C GLY A 148 -1.36 -9.09 -14.91
N THR A 149 -0.41 -9.53 -15.73
CA THR A 149 0.88 -10.00 -15.22
C THR A 149 1.71 -8.78 -14.83
N SER A 150 2.09 -8.69 -13.56
CA SER A 150 3.05 -7.69 -13.09
C SER A 150 4.46 -8.16 -13.43
N ILE A 151 5.19 -7.38 -14.20
CA ILE A 151 6.52 -7.72 -14.71
C ILE A 151 7.51 -6.63 -14.30
N THR A 152 8.60 -7.00 -13.65
CA THR A 152 9.70 -6.08 -13.36
C THR A 152 10.59 -5.94 -14.59
N LEU A 153 10.59 -4.76 -15.22
CA LEU A 153 11.49 -4.42 -16.31
C LEU A 153 12.75 -3.74 -15.75
N ILE A 154 13.89 -4.40 -15.91
CA ILE A 154 15.21 -3.90 -15.54
C ILE A 154 15.90 -3.42 -16.81
N VAL A 155 16.19 -2.12 -16.87
CA VAL A 155 16.88 -1.49 -17.99
C VAL A 155 18.32 -1.22 -17.58
N ARG A 156 19.25 -1.92 -18.22
CA ARG A 156 20.69 -1.68 -18.11
C ARG A 156 21.12 -0.61 -19.11
N GLY A 157 21.69 0.49 -18.62
CA GLY A 157 22.19 1.60 -19.42
C GLY A 157 21.79 2.97 -18.86
N THR A 158 22.36 4.02 -19.43
CA THR A 158 22.13 5.40 -18.97
C THR A 158 21.08 6.08 -19.84
N LEU A 159 19.94 6.42 -19.23
CA LEU A 159 19.03 7.41 -19.80
C LEU A 159 19.62 8.79 -19.49
N ALA A 160 20.19 9.45 -20.49
CA ALA A 160 21.02 10.66 -20.31
C ALA A 160 20.24 11.87 -19.78
N SER A 161 18.91 11.86 -19.86
CA SER A 161 18.07 12.97 -19.44
C SER A 161 16.69 12.52 -18.95
N HIS A 162 16.02 13.38 -18.20
CA HIS A 162 14.61 13.18 -17.81
C HIS A 162 13.68 13.05 -19.03
N HIS A 163 13.99 13.74 -20.13
CA HIS A 163 13.25 13.65 -21.38
C HIS A 163 13.39 12.26 -22.02
N ASP A 164 14.58 11.66 -21.95
CA ASP A 164 14.84 10.29 -22.44
C ASP A 164 14.01 9.28 -21.66
N PHE A 165 13.92 9.46 -20.34
CA PHE A 165 13.08 8.64 -19.48
C PHE A 165 11.59 8.77 -19.85
N LEU A 166 11.08 9.99 -20.02
CA LEU A 166 9.69 10.21 -20.41
C LEU A 166 9.38 9.58 -21.77
N ALA A 167 10.24 9.79 -22.77
CA ALA A 167 10.09 9.21 -24.10
C ALA A 167 10.11 7.67 -24.05
N PHE A 168 10.97 7.08 -23.21
CA PHE A 168 11.01 5.63 -23.01
C PHE A 168 9.73 5.11 -22.38
N ARG A 169 9.25 5.77 -21.31
CA ARG A 169 7.98 5.43 -20.64
C ARG A 169 6.79 5.51 -21.59
N GLU A 170 6.70 6.56 -22.40
CA GLU A 170 5.63 6.72 -23.39
C GLU A 170 5.68 5.63 -24.47
N MET A 171 6.88 5.28 -24.95
CA MET A 171 7.05 4.16 -25.87
C MET A 171 6.56 2.85 -25.26
N LEU A 172 6.88 2.58 -23.98
CA LEU A 172 6.39 1.38 -23.29
C LEU A 172 4.86 1.40 -23.16
N ALA A 173 4.27 2.53 -22.72
CA ALA A 173 2.83 2.67 -22.55
C ALA A 173 2.06 2.57 -23.88
N GLY A 174 2.68 2.91 -25.01
CA GLY A 174 2.11 2.76 -26.34
C GLY A 174 2.15 1.34 -26.90
N MET A 175 2.69 0.36 -26.18
CA MET A 175 2.71 -1.04 -26.64
C MET A 175 1.44 -1.78 -26.21
N PRO A 176 0.69 -2.40 -27.14
CA PRO A 176 -0.56 -3.12 -26.84
C PRO A 176 -0.52 -4.13 -25.69
N PRO A 177 0.57 -4.91 -25.47
CA PRO A 177 0.60 -5.81 -24.32
C PRO A 177 0.77 -5.07 -22.99
N ILE A 178 1.21 -3.81 -22.97
CA ILE A 178 1.45 -3.02 -21.76
C ILE A 178 0.23 -2.17 -21.46
N ARG A 179 -0.37 -2.39 -20.30
CA ARG A 179 -1.52 -1.64 -19.78
C ARG A 179 -1.10 -0.49 -18.88
N GLY A 180 0.06 -0.60 -18.23
CA GLY A 180 0.57 0.41 -17.31
C GLY A 180 2.07 0.30 -17.08
N VAL A 181 2.68 1.45 -16.74
CA VAL A 181 4.11 1.56 -16.47
C VAL A 181 4.29 2.39 -15.20
N VAL A 182 4.83 1.76 -14.15
CA VAL A 182 5.08 2.38 -12.84
C VAL A 182 6.59 2.45 -12.60
N PRO A 183 7.18 3.64 -12.40
CA PRO A 183 8.57 3.75 -11.99
C PRO A 183 8.76 3.16 -10.59
N ARG A 184 9.75 2.29 -10.39
CA ARG A 184 10.01 1.66 -9.08
C ARG A 184 11.34 2.09 -8.48
N PHE A 185 12.41 2.17 -9.29
CA PHE A 185 13.73 2.57 -8.79
C PHE A 185 14.59 3.21 -9.89
N LEU A 186 15.29 4.29 -9.56
CA LEU A 186 16.22 5.00 -10.43
C LEU A 186 17.60 5.02 -9.75
N SER A 187 18.56 4.28 -10.31
CA SER A 187 19.98 4.41 -9.97
C SER A 187 20.76 4.90 -11.20
N GLN A 188 22.00 5.37 -11.00
CA GLN A 188 22.80 5.98 -12.08
C GLN A 188 23.09 5.02 -13.25
N ASP A 189 23.06 3.71 -13.00
CA ASP A 189 23.43 2.64 -13.94
C ASP A 189 22.29 1.65 -14.22
N ARG A 190 21.25 1.62 -13.38
CA ARG A 190 20.11 0.70 -13.52
C ARG A 190 18.78 1.40 -13.27
N PHE A 191 17.87 1.21 -14.22
CA PHE A 191 16.50 1.73 -14.12
C PHE A 191 15.49 0.59 -14.03
N GLU A 192 14.64 0.61 -13.00
CA GLU A 192 13.65 -0.44 -12.75
C GLU A 192 12.22 0.11 -12.85
N MET A 193 11.40 -0.57 -13.65
CA MET A 193 9.99 -0.26 -13.84
C MET A 193 9.13 -1.48 -13.55
N GLY A 194 8.00 -1.26 -12.89
CA GLY A 194 6.89 -2.20 -12.90
C GLY A 194 6.08 -2.02 -14.18
N LEU A 195 5.93 -3.09 -14.96
CA LEU A 195 5.04 -3.15 -16.09
C LEU A 195 3.80 -3.96 -15.69
N GLU A 196 2.65 -3.44 -16.06
CA GLU A 196 1.42 -4.22 -16.00
C GLU A 196 1.06 -4.63 -17.41
N SER A 197 1.00 -5.93 -17.65
CA SER A 197 0.79 -6.48 -18.98
C SER A 197 -0.41 -7.40 -19.06
N ALA A 198 -1.08 -7.39 -20.21
CA ALA A 198 -2.06 -8.40 -20.60
C ALA A 198 -1.42 -9.77 -20.85
N GLU A 199 -0.11 -9.81 -21.10
CA GLU A 199 0.63 -10.99 -21.51
C GLU A 199 1.72 -11.35 -20.49
N ASN A 200 2.27 -12.56 -20.63
CA ASN A 200 3.39 -13.02 -19.82
C ASN A 200 4.71 -12.32 -20.22
N PRO A 201 5.79 -12.43 -19.41
CA PRO A 201 7.08 -11.81 -19.71
C PRO A 201 7.66 -12.16 -21.08
N GLN A 202 7.39 -13.36 -21.59
CA GLN A 202 7.87 -13.83 -22.89
C GLN A 202 7.19 -13.09 -24.06
N GLY A 203 5.88 -12.84 -23.95
CA GLY A 203 5.12 -12.05 -24.92
C GLY A 203 5.61 -10.61 -24.97
N VAL A 204 5.76 -9.99 -23.80
CA VAL A 204 6.27 -8.62 -23.67
C VAL A 204 7.71 -8.50 -24.18
N ALA A 205 8.59 -9.45 -23.87
CA ALA A 205 9.96 -9.46 -24.35
C ALA A 205 10.05 -9.55 -25.88
N ARG A 206 9.17 -10.35 -26.50
CA ARG A 206 9.08 -10.46 -27.97
C ARG A 206 8.71 -9.14 -28.61
N GLU A 207 7.73 -8.42 -28.05
CA GLU A 207 7.34 -7.10 -28.56
C GLU A 207 8.41 -6.04 -28.31
N LEU A 208 9.06 -6.07 -27.15
CA LEU A 208 10.20 -5.19 -26.85
C LEU A 208 11.35 -5.39 -27.85
N SER A 209 11.67 -6.63 -28.22
CA SER A 209 12.77 -6.94 -29.13
C SER A 209 12.58 -6.40 -30.56
N LYS A 210 11.34 -6.17 -30.98
CA LYS A 210 10.99 -5.60 -32.29
C LYS A 210 11.11 -4.07 -32.30
N ARG A 211 11.22 -3.43 -31.13
CA ARG A 211 11.21 -1.98 -30.99
C ARG A 211 12.63 -1.42 -30.98
N ARG A 212 12.72 -0.15 -31.36
CA ARG A 212 13.94 0.65 -31.28
C ARG A 212 13.67 1.89 -30.45
N PHE A 213 14.56 2.20 -29.53
CA PHE A 213 14.52 3.44 -28.77
C PHE A 213 15.60 4.37 -29.29
N LYS A 214 15.21 5.57 -29.77
CA LYS A 214 16.12 6.54 -30.41
C LYS A 214 17.02 5.92 -31.49
N GLY A 215 16.47 5.01 -32.29
CA GLY A 215 17.21 4.31 -33.35
C GLY A 215 18.08 3.14 -32.88
N ALA A 216 18.32 2.97 -31.57
CA ALA A 216 19.02 1.81 -31.03
C ALA A 216 18.06 0.62 -30.82
N PRO A 217 18.44 -0.60 -31.20
CA PRO A 217 17.62 -1.78 -30.93
C PRO A 217 17.58 -2.08 -29.42
N ILE A 218 16.41 -2.44 -28.92
CA ILE A 218 16.26 -2.91 -27.54
C ILE A 218 16.67 -4.38 -27.50
N ARG A 219 17.72 -4.69 -26.73
CA ARG A 219 18.18 -6.09 -26.58
C ARG A 219 17.65 -6.66 -25.28
N VAL A 220 16.88 -7.74 -25.38
CA VAL A 220 16.49 -8.54 -24.22
C VAL A 220 17.68 -9.38 -23.79
N PHE A 221 18.16 -9.18 -22.56
CA PHE A 221 19.27 -9.91 -21.97
C PHE A 221 18.78 -11.16 -21.24
N ARG A 222 17.68 -11.04 -20.48
CA ARG A 222 17.10 -12.14 -19.71
C ARG A 222 15.59 -11.98 -19.56
N VAL A 223 14.87 -13.09 -19.53
CA VAL A 223 13.44 -13.14 -19.19
C VAL A 223 13.26 -14.23 -18.14
N GLU A 224 12.72 -13.86 -16.98
CA GLU A 224 12.39 -14.77 -15.88
C GLU A 224 10.87 -14.77 -15.64
N ALA A 225 10.40 -15.48 -14.61
CA ALA A 225 8.98 -15.68 -14.35
C ALA A 225 8.19 -14.38 -14.12
N ALA A 226 8.84 -13.35 -13.58
CA ALA A 226 8.23 -12.05 -13.30
C ALA A 226 9.16 -10.87 -13.60
N SER A 227 10.23 -11.09 -14.36
CA SER A 227 11.21 -10.04 -14.69
C SER A 227 11.67 -10.13 -16.14
N ILE A 228 11.95 -8.97 -16.73
CA ILE A 228 12.58 -8.84 -18.04
C ILE A 228 13.76 -7.91 -17.84
N GLU A 229 14.93 -8.35 -18.25
CA GLU A 229 16.14 -7.54 -18.26
C GLU A 229 16.48 -7.17 -19.69
N ILE A 230 16.57 -5.87 -19.97
CA ILE A 230 16.91 -5.33 -21.27
C ILE A 230 18.15 -4.45 -21.18
N THR A 231 18.84 -4.29 -22.31
CA THR A 231 19.93 -3.35 -22.47
C THR A 231 19.62 -2.40 -23.61
N ILE A 232 19.89 -1.11 -23.38
CA ILE A 232 19.78 -0.06 -24.39
C ILE A 232 21.18 0.46 -24.64
N GLN A 233 21.72 0.19 -25.83
CA GLN A 233 22.99 0.80 -26.25
C GLN A 233 22.69 2.17 -26.84
N ASN A 234 22.71 3.20 -26.01
CA ASN A 234 22.72 4.57 -26.51
C ASN A 234 24.10 4.81 -27.12
N GLN A 235 24.24 4.72 -28.44
CA GLN A 235 25.39 5.32 -29.09
C GLN A 235 25.25 6.82 -28.88
N GLY A 236 26.00 7.35 -27.91
CA GLY A 236 26.18 8.78 -27.76
C GLY A 236 26.56 9.32 -29.12
N VAL A 237 25.70 10.17 -29.69
CA VAL A 237 26.04 10.95 -30.86
C VAL A 237 27.17 11.88 -30.42
N SER A 238 28.42 11.43 -30.55
CA SER A 238 29.53 12.35 -30.72
C SER A 238 29.28 13.06 -32.03
N ARG A 239 28.78 14.29 -31.95
CA ARG A 239 28.88 15.24 -33.05
C ARG A 239 30.34 15.69 -33.12
N GLU A 240 31.04 15.33 -34.19
CA GLU A 240 32.04 16.22 -34.80
C GLU A 240 31.33 17.40 -35.46
#